data_AF-A0A1I7Y7U3-F1
#
_entry.id   AF-A0A1I7Y7U3-F1
#
_cell.length_a   1.000
_cell.length_b   1.000
_cell.length_c   1.000
_cell.angle_alpha   90.00
_cell.angle_beta   90.00
_cell.angle_gamma   90.00
#
_symmetry.space_group_name_H-M   'P 1'
#
loop_
_entity.id
_entity.type
_entity.pdbx_description
1 polymer ?
#
loop_
_entity_poly.entity_id
_entity_poly.type
_entity_poly.pdbx_seq_one_letter_code
_entity_poly.pdbx_strand_id
1 'polypeptide(L)'
;MYHQHKVTTQCSCSQRVQVSTVPQLPTQPKPEPTPQKVVEQKVVQIQKKTLETEIKGGETKCLPRHSFEDTFKVTYQTSNEFRAGTDGTFHLYLVDVDETGHISGDLIGPYPIKSEGSYLEKGTAHSQTYKTGHFENSPLFRGGAGALVIRKTTSAWYEMIADGWKPEMISIYFERNGEKFEKKFFFPKGEKEGWLSKNGFYVITAKGKFKYVEGSEKAEARHIVGASV
;
A
#
# COMPACT_ATOMS: atom_id res chain seq x y z
N MET A 1 63.68 -25.66 -1.68
CA MET A 1 63.99 -24.36 -1.05
C MET A 1 62.84 -23.42 -1.34
N TYR A 2 62.02 -23.10 -0.33
CA TYR A 2 60.89 -22.19 -0.47
C TYR A 2 61.34 -20.76 -0.11
N HIS A 3 61.08 -19.79 -0.99
CA HIS A 3 61.20 -18.37 -0.68
C HIS A 3 59.78 -17.79 -0.57
N GLN A 4 59.38 -17.43 0.65
CA GLN A 4 58.17 -16.67 0.92
C GLN A 4 58.53 -15.19 0.97
N HIS A 5 58.01 -14.40 0.03
CA HIS A 5 58.02 -12.94 0.12
C HIS A 5 56.75 -12.47 0.82
N LYS A 6 56.90 -11.91 2.03
CA LYS A 6 55.87 -11.13 2.71
C LYS A 6 55.90 -9.70 2.15
N VAL A 7 54.82 -9.28 1.50
CA VAL A 7 54.57 -7.87 1.17
C VAL A 7 53.63 -7.31 2.22
N THR A 8 54.10 -6.34 2.99
CA THR A 8 53.30 -5.59 3.98
C THR A 8 53.07 -4.20 3.42
N THR A 9 51.82 -3.86 3.11
CA THR A 9 51.44 -2.52 2.64
C THR A 9 50.71 -1.80 3.78
N GLN A 10 51.36 -0.81 4.38
CA GLN A 10 50.73 0.13 5.32
C GLN A 10 50.08 1.26 4.54
N CYS A 11 48.76 1.41 4.66
CA CYS A 11 48.03 2.60 4.20
C CYS A 11 47.76 3.51 5.40
N SER A 12 48.39 4.68 5.41
CA SER A 12 48.12 5.80 6.31
C SER A 12 47.49 6.92 5.49
N CYS A 13 46.18 7.12 5.63
CA CYS A 13 45.49 8.31 5.12
C CYS A 13 44.87 9.06 6.31
N SER A 14 45.59 10.05 6.81
CA SER A 14 45.06 11.09 7.69
C SER A 14 44.40 12.15 6.83
N GLN A 15 43.07 12.21 6.80
CA GLN A 15 42.35 13.31 6.16
C GLN A 15 41.86 14.32 7.21
N ARG A 16 42.20 15.57 6.90
CA ARG A 16 42.02 16.79 7.69
C ARG A 16 40.57 17.25 7.53
N VAL A 17 39.84 17.35 8.64
CA VAL A 17 38.47 17.92 8.65
C VAL A 17 38.57 19.42 8.43
N GLN A 18 38.11 19.92 7.28
CA GLN A 18 37.86 21.33 7.07
C GLN A 18 36.42 21.64 7.49
N VAL A 19 36.27 22.52 8.48
CA VAL A 19 34.98 23.04 8.92
C VAL A 19 34.55 24.11 7.93
N SER A 20 33.48 23.85 7.19
CA SER A 20 32.85 24.80 6.27
C SER A 20 31.87 25.68 7.04
N THR A 21 32.15 26.97 7.11
CA THR A 21 31.26 27.97 7.70
C THR A 21 30.15 28.30 6.70
N VAL A 22 28.92 27.88 6.99
CA VAL A 22 27.73 28.16 6.17
C VAL A 22 27.26 29.60 6.40
N PRO A 23 27.06 30.42 5.37
CA PRO A 23 26.46 31.76 5.49
C PRO A 23 24.99 31.67 5.92
N GLN A 24 24.60 32.43 6.94
CA GLN A 24 23.21 32.57 7.36
C GLN A 24 22.39 33.33 6.32
N LEU A 25 21.31 32.70 5.86
CA LEU A 25 20.33 33.26 4.93
C LEU A 25 19.43 34.28 5.65
N PRO A 26 19.14 35.45 5.06
CA PRO A 26 18.23 36.44 5.65
C PRO A 26 16.80 35.89 5.79
N THR A 27 16.25 36.03 6.98
CA THR A 27 14.86 35.70 7.32
C THR A 27 13.87 36.52 6.49
N GLN A 28 13.02 35.83 5.72
CA GLN A 28 11.90 36.45 5.02
C GLN A 28 10.80 36.89 6.01
N PRO A 29 10.13 38.04 5.74
CA PRO A 29 9.03 38.52 6.55
C PRO A 29 7.81 37.59 6.45
N LYS A 30 7.19 37.35 7.61
CA LYS A 30 6.02 36.51 7.82
C LYS A 30 4.80 37.09 7.08
N PRO A 31 4.07 36.31 6.25
CA PRO A 31 2.88 36.80 5.57
C PRO A 31 1.74 37.05 6.58
N GLU A 32 1.10 38.20 6.41
CA GLU A 32 -0.04 38.67 7.18
C GLU A 32 -1.31 37.87 6.80
N PRO A 33 -2.10 37.39 7.77
CA PRO A 33 -3.26 36.55 7.49
C PRO A 33 -4.41 37.36 6.90
N THR A 34 -4.82 36.99 5.69
CA THR A 34 -6.01 37.55 5.01
C THR A 34 -7.30 37.10 5.73
N PRO A 35 -8.25 38.02 6.02
CA PRO A 35 -9.50 37.67 6.69
C PRO A 35 -10.37 36.74 5.84
N GLN A 36 -10.73 35.59 6.40
CA GLN A 36 -11.63 34.62 5.79
C GLN A 36 -13.07 35.15 5.80
N LYS A 37 -13.69 35.22 4.62
CA LYS A 37 -15.12 35.46 4.43
C LYS A 37 -15.91 34.26 4.95
N VAL A 38 -16.69 34.48 6.01
CA VAL A 38 -17.71 33.55 6.51
C VAL A 38 -18.82 33.45 5.46
N VAL A 39 -18.95 32.30 4.81
CA VAL A 39 -20.06 31.99 3.90
C VAL A 39 -21.17 31.34 4.71
N GLU A 40 -22.28 32.05 4.83
CA GLU A 40 -23.49 31.63 5.51
C GLU A 40 -24.16 30.47 4.74
N GLN A 41 -24.08 29.26 5.30
CA GLN A 41 -24.74 28.08 4.74
C GLN A 41 -26.24 28.07 5.11
N LYS A 42 -27.07 28.25 4.09
CA LYS A 42 -28.53 28.19 4.16
C LYS A 42 -28.97 26.74 4.37
N VAL A 43 -29.47 26.44 5.58
CA VAL A 43 -30.02 25.13 5.96
C VAL A 43 -31.34 24.90 5.20
N VAL A 44 -31.35 23.93 4.28
CA VAL A 44 -32.58 23.45 3.62
C VAL A 44 -33.16 22.30 4.44
N GLN A 45 -34.28 22.56 5.11
CA GLN A 45 -35.06 21.53 5.80
C GLN A 45 -35.84 20.71 4.77
N ILE A 46 -35.43 19.45 4.58
CA ILE A 46 -36.17 18.47 3.77
C ILE A 46 -37.22 17.79 4.65
N GLN A 47 -38.49 18.06 4.38
CA GLN A 47 -39.62 17.40 5.04
C GLN A 47 -39.67 15.91 4.64
N LYS A 48 -39.45 15.03 5.62
CA LYS A 48 -39.69 13.59 5.50
C LYS A 48 -41.21 13.34 5.47
N LYS A 49 -41.73 13.00 4.30
CA LYS A 49 -43.10 12.50 4.14
C LYS A 49 -43.10 11.00 4.46
N THR A 50 -43.54 10.65 5.66
CA THR A 50 -43.72 9.27 6.10
C THR A 50 -44.91 8.67 5.35
N LEU A 51 -44.64 7.66 4.50
CA LEU A 51 -45.65 6.89 3.82
C LEU A 51 -46.00 5.68 4.69
N GLU A 52 -47.04 5.80 5.53
CA GLU A 52 -47.60 4.66 6.25
C GLU A 52 -48.38 3.80 5.25
N THR A 53 -47.84 2.62 4.94
CA THR A 53 -48.55 1.62 4.13
C THR A 53 -49.05 0.53 5.07
N GLU A 54 -50.37 0.41 5.13
CA GLU A 54 -51.13 -0.55 5.92
C GLU A 54 -50.90 -1.97 5.36
N ILE A 55 -50.20 -2.82 6.11
CA ILE A 55 -49.92 -4.21 5.72
C ILE A 55 -51.05 -5.10 6.25
N LYS A 56 -51.97 -5.49 5.36
CA LYS A 56 -52.91 -6.58 5.60
C LYS A 56 -52.19 -7.93 5.53
N GLY A 57 -52.43 -8.76 6.55
CA GLY A 57 -51.79 -10.05 6.77
C GLY A 57 -51.89 -11.00 5.58
N GLY A 58 -50.79 -11.13 4.85
CA GLY A 58 -50.47 -12.26 4.00
C GLY A 58 -49.12 -12.80 4.44
N GLU A 59 -49.00 -14.11 4.56
CA GLU A 59 -47.75 -14.79 4.89
C GLU A 59 -46.66 -14.38 3.89
N THR A 60 -45.85 -13.39 4.26
CA THR A 60 -44.63 -13.04 3.54
C THR A 60 -43.67 -14.20 3.70
N LYS A 61 -43.65 -15.08 2.70
CA LYS A 61 -42.49 -15.94 2.44
C LYS A 61 -41.30 -15.00 2.29
N CYS A 62 -40.49 -14.90 3.33
CA CYS A 62 -39.21 -14.24 3.28
C CYS A 62 -38.40 -14.94 2.20
N LEU A 63 -38.36 -14.36 1.00
CA LEU A 63 -37.42 -14.80 -0.02
C LEU A 63 -36.04 -14.76 0.63
N PRO A 64 -35.23 -15.82 0.50
CA PRO A 64 -33.90 -15.84 1.06
C PRO A 64 -33.19 -14.60 0.54
N ARG A 65 -32.77 -13.72 1.48
CA ARG A 65 -31.84 -12.65 1.17
C ARG A 65 -30.64 -13.36 0.56
N HIS A 66 -30.50 -13.29 -0.77
CA HIS A 66 -29.23 -13.51 -1.42
C HIS A 66 -28.31 -12.44 -0.86
N SER A 67 -27.61 -12.76 0.23
CA SER A 67 -26.46 -12.01 0.67
C SER A 67 -25.43 -12.20 -0.44
N PHE A 68 -25.41 -11.28 -1.40
CA PHE A 68 -24.25 -11.14 -2.26
C PHE A 68 -23.06 -10.99 -1.32
N GLU A 69 -22.17 -11.97 -1.29
CA GLU A 69 -20.95 -11.85 -0.51
C GLU A 69 -20.16 -10.69 -1.11
N ASP A 70 -20.05 -9.59 -0.36
CA ASP A 70 -19.32 -8.41 -0.79
C ASP A 70 -17.84 -8.79 -0.95
N THR A 71 -17.40 -8.92 -2.20
CA THR A 71 -16.04 -9.30 -2.58
C THR A 71 -15.37 -8.17 -3.34
N PHE A 72 -14.03 -8.17 -3.34
CA PHE A 72 -13.24 -7.31 -4.20
C PHE A 72 -12.20 -8.16 -4.94
N LYS A 73 -11.85 -7.71 -6.14
CA LYS A 73 -10.88 -8.37 -7.01
C LYS A 73 -9.59 -7.56 -7.00
N VAL A 74 -8.46 -8.24 -6.84
CA VAL A 74 -7.13 -7.65 -6.98
C VAL A 74 -6.44 -8.29 -8.18
N THR A 75 -5.85 -7.49 -9.06
CA THR A 75 -5.03 -7.96 -10.16
C THR A 75 -3.59 -7.53 -9.93
N TYR A 76 -2.69 -8.50 -9.99
CA TYR A 76 -1.24 -8.33 -9.88
C TYR A 76 -0.65 -8.49 -11.27
N GLN A 77 0.10 -7.50 -11.72
CA GLN A 77 0.88 -7.56 -12.95
C GLN A 77 2.35 -7.57 -12.57
N THR A 78 3.05 -8.64 -12.89
CA THR A 78 4.49 -8.79 -12.65
C THR A 78 5.27 -8.18 -13.81
N SER A 79 6.36 -7.48 -13.49
CA SER A 79 7.23 -6.85 -14.49
C SER A 79 7.84 -7.86 -15.47
N ASN A 80 8.22 -7.37 -16.65
CA ASN A 80 8.98 -8.11 -17.66
C ASN A 80 10.50 -8.10 -17.41
N GLU A 81 10.97 -7.53 -16.30
CA GLU A 81 12.40 -7.53 -15.97
C GLU A 81 12.96 -8.94 -15.70
N PHE A 82 14.28 -9.08 -15.82
CA PHE A 82 14.95 -10.33 -15.52
C PHE A 82 14.71 -10.74 -14.06
N ARG A 83 14.20 -11.96 -13.84
CA ARG A 83 13.83 -12.49 -12.51
C ARG A 83 12.80 -11.66 -11.73
N ALA A 84 11.90 -10.96 -12.43
CA ALA A 84 10.83 -10.21 -11.79
C ALA A 84 9.80 -11.06 -11.04
N GLY A 85 9.69 -12.36 -11.37
CA GLY A 85 8.74 -13.28 -10.74
C GLY A 85 9.19 -13.80 -9.38
N THR A 86 8.28 -14.45 -8.66
CA THR A 86 8.53 -14.93 -7.29
C THR A 86 7.64 -16.11 -6.93
N ASP A 87 8.12 -16.93 -6.01
CA ASP A 87 7.36 -17.93 -5.24
C ASP A 87 7.22 -17.52 -3.76
N GLY A 88 7.69 -16.31 -3.39
CA GLY A 88 7.71 -15.84 -2.01
C GLY A 88 6.31 -15.61 -1.43
N THR A 89 6.22 -15.54 -0.10
CA THR A 89 4.95 -15.29 0.59
C THR A 89 4.73 -13.78 0.83
N PHE A 90 3.61 -13.27 0.32
CA PHE A 90 3.24 -11.86 0.45
C PHE A 90 1.83 -11.69 1.02
N HIS A 91 1.62 -10.62 1.76
CA HIS A 91 0.30 -10.21 2.25
C HIS A 91 0.04 -8.76 1.86
N LEU A 92 -1.16 -8.50 1.37
CA LEU A 92 -1.63 -7.17 1.00
C LEU A 92 -2.49 -6.58 2.12
N TYR A 93 -2.36 -5.28 2.34
CA TYR A 93 -3.25 -4.49 3.16
C TYR A 93 -3.66 -3.20 2.44
N LEU A 94 -4.89 -2.76 2.68
CA LEU A 94 -5.43 -1.50 2.19
C LEU A 94 -5.34 -0.47 3.31
N VAL A 95 -4.88 0.73 2.97
CA VAL A 95 -4.76 1.83 3.93
C VAL A 95 -5.15 3.16 3.29
N ASP A 96 -5.55 4.11 4.12
CA ASP A 96 -5.63 5.52 3.73
C ASP A 96 -4.27 6.20 3.97
N VAL A 97 -4.10 7.36 3.34
CA VAL A 97 -2.95 8.23 3.54
C VAL A 97 -3.45 9.65 3.73
N ASP A 98 -2.98 10.32 4.77
CA ASP A 98 -3.32 11.72 5.00
C ASP A 98 -2.69 12.68 3.97
N GLU A 99 -3.04 13.95 4.06
CA GLU A 99 -2.53 14.99 3.14
C GLU A 99 -1.00 15.15 3.19
N THR A 100 -0.39 14.77 4.32
CA THR A 100 1.06 14.85 4.55
C THR A 100 1.81 13.58 4.10
N GLY A 101 1.09 12.56 3.64
CA GLY A 101 1.69 11.32 3.15
C GLY A 101 1.92 10.27 4.25
N HIS A 102 1.31 10.39 5.43
CA HIS A 102 1.40 9.35 6.46
C HIS A 102 0.25 8.36 6.32
N ILE A 103 0.54 7.08 6.57
CA ILE A 103 -0.48 6.04 6.68
C ILE A 103 -1.42 6.42 7.83
N SER A 104 -2.71 6.59 7.52
CA SER A 104 -3.71 7.03 8.47
C SER A 104 -4.86 6.03 8.58
N GLY A 105 -5.49 6.02 9.76
CA GLY A 105 -6.71 5.24 10.00
C GLY A 105 -6.50 3.73 10.04
N ASP A 106 -7.53 3.01 9.57
CA ASP A 106 -7.63 1.56 9.64
C ASP A 106 -6.80 0.88 8.55
N LEU A 107 -6.19 -0.23 8.94
CA LEU A 107 -5.42 -1.09 8.06
C LEU A 107 -6.22 -2.36 7.79
N ILE A 108 -6.74 -2.50 6.57
CA ILE A 108 -7.62 -3.61 6.19
C ILE A 108 -6.81 -4.73 5.55
N GLY A 109 -6.83 -5.91 6.17
CA GLY A 109 -6.11 -7.11 5.75
C GLY A 109 -5.77 -7.97 6.98
N PRO A 110 -4.79 -8.89 6.88
CA PRO A 110 -4.02 -9.23 5.69
C PRO A 110 -4.83 -9.99 4.65
N TYR A 111 -4.56 -9.73 3.37
CA TYR A 111 -5.00 -10.57 2.26
C TYR A 111 -3.81 -11.34 1.70
N PRO A 112 -3.76 -12.68 1.81
CA PRO A 112 -2.63 -13.46 1.32
C PRO A 112 -2.58 -13.40 -0.20
N ILE A 113 -1.44 -12.99 -0.76
CA ILE A 113 -1.20 -13.01 -2.20
C ILE A 113 -0.70 -14.40 -2.55
N LYS A 114 -1.52 -15.17 -3.27
CA LYS A 114 -1.06 -16.45 -3.84
C LYS A 114 0.03 -16.22 -4.87
N SER A 115 1.18 -16.85 -4.66
CA SER A 115 2.38 -16.75 -5.50
C SER A 115 2.82 -18.10 -6.08
N GLU A 116 2.26 -19.21 -5.59
CA GLU A 116 2.62 -20.55 -6.03
C GLU A 116 2.30 -20.81 -7.51
N GLY A 117 3.11 -21.65 -8.16
CA GLY A 117 2.94 -21.98 -9.57
C GLY A 117 3.19 -20.78 -10.48
N SER A 118 2.31 -20.55 -11.46
CA SER A 118 2.48 -19.51 -12.47
C SER A 118 1.88 -18.14 -12.11
N TYR A 119 1.39 -17.98 -10.87
CA TYR A 119 0.59 -16.80 -10.49
C TYR A 119 1.37 -15.50 -10.43
N LEU A 120 2.68 -15.53 -10.12
CA LEU A 120 3.54 -14.33 -10.12
C LEU A 120 4.79 -14.53 -10.97
N GLU A 121 4.67 -15.26 -12.08
CA GLU A 121 5.76 -15.38 -13.05
C GLU A 121 6.04 -14.04 -13.76
N LYS A 122 7.27 -13.88 -14.25
CA LYS A 122 7.69 -12.72 -15.03
C LYS A 122 6.71 -12.43 -16.17
N GLY A 123 6.29 -11.18 -16.29
CA GLY A 123 5.42 -10.71 -17.38
C GLY A 123 3.98 -11.22 -17.32
N THR A 124 3.58 -11.89 -16.25
CA THR A 124 2.21 -12.41 -16.10
C THR A 124 1.30 -11.42 -15.38
N ALA A 125 0.00 -11.56 -15.65
CA ALA A 125 -1.05 -10.89 -14.91
C ALA A 125 -1.95 -11.95 -14.26
N HIS A 126 -2.19 -11.80 -12.96
CA HIS A 126 -2.98 -12.74 -12.18
C HIS A 126 -4.00 -12.00 -11.32
N SER A 127 -5.22 -12.53 -11.23
CA SER A 127 -6.27 -11.95 -10.40
C SER A 127 -6.70 -12.87 -9.27
N GLN A 128 -6.94 -12.28 -8.10
CA GLN A 128 -7.48 -12.96 -6.92
C GLN A 128 -8.72 -12.22 -6.42
N THR A 129 -9.70 -12.95 -5.91
CA THR A 129 -10.91 -12.39 -5.31
C THR A 129 -10.89 -12.64 -3.82
N TYR A 130 -11.15 -11.60 -3.03
CA TYR A 130 -11.17 -11.65 -1.58
C TYR A 130 -12.54 -11.21 -1.05
N LYS A 131 -12.92 -11.75 0.11
CA LYS A 131 -14.09 -11.28 0.86
C LYS A 131 -13.73 -9.99 1.59
N THR A 132 -14.60 -8.99 1.54
CA THR A 132 -14.44 -7.75 2.33
C THR A 132 -14.68 -8.00 3.82
N GLY A 133 -15.48 -9.01 4.17
CA GLY A 133 -15.78 -9.40 5.55
C GLY A 133 -16.56 -8.30 6.28
N HIS A 134 -16.20 -8.02 7.52
CA HIS A 134 -16.85 -6.97 8.32
C HIS A 134 -16.49 -5.54 7.85
N PHE A 135 -15.59 -5.40 6.87
CA PHE A 135 -15.15 -4.12 6.34
C PHE A 135 -15.91 -3.66 5.09
N GLU A 136 -17.00 -4.33 4.69
CA GLU A 136 -17.81 -4.00 3.50
C GLU A 136 -18.25 -2.53 3.40
N ASN A 137 -18.38 -1.84 4.54
CA ASN A 137 -18.79 -0.43 4.62
C ASN A 137 -17.61 0.55 4.71
N SER A 138 -16.37 0.05 4.68
CA SER A 138 -15.19 0.90 4.75
C SER A 138 -15.08 1.81 3.52
N PRO A 139 -14.73 3.10 3.70
CA PRO A 139 -14.45 4.01 2.59
C PRO A 139 -13.27 3.54 1.72
N LEU A 140 -12.39 2.68 2.24
CA LEU A 140 -11.26 2.13 1.48
C LEU A 140 -11.71 1.32 0.26
N PHE A 141 -12.87 0.64 0.32
CA PHE A 141 -13.45 -0.07 -0.82
C PHE A 141 -14.21 0.85 -1.80
N ARG A 142 -14.46 2.10 -1.43
CA ARG A 142 -15.17 3.09 -2.26
C ARG A 142 -14.22 4.13 -2.87
N GLY A 143 -13.00 3.68 -3.19
CA GLY A 143 -11.95 4.52 -3.79
C GLY A 143 -11.07 5.28 -2.79
N GLY A 144 -11.34 5.17 -1.48
CA GLY A 144 -10.59 5.80 -0.40
C GLY A 144 -9.21 5.18 -0.12
N ALA A 145 -8.87 4.04 -0.74
CA ALA A 145 -7.52 3.49 -0.62
C ALA A 145 -6.46 4.43 -1.23
N GLY A 146 -5.74 5.14 -0.36
CA GLY A 146 -4.65 6.06 -0.71
C GLY A 146 -3.33 5.35 -0.98
N ALA A 147 -3.09 4.21 -0.34
CA ALA A 147 -1.92 3.37 -0.56
C ALA A 147 -2.23 1.87 -0.39
N LEU A 148 -1.32 1.05 -0.92
CA LEU A 148 -1.19 -0.35 -0.57
C LEU A 148 0.01 -0.55 0.33
N VAL A 149 -0.17 -1.43 1.30
CA VAL A 149 0.94 -2.00 2.05
C VAL A 149 1.09 -3.46 1.63
N ILE A 150 2.32 -3.86 1.31
CA ILE A 150 2.65 -5.26 1.01
C ILE A 150 3.68 -5.72 2.02
N ARG A 151 3.36 -6.79 2.75
CA ARG A 151 4.29 -7.44 3.65
C ARG A 151 4.90 -8.65 2.97
N LYS A 152 6.23 -8.69 2.84
CA LYS A 152 6.98 -9.91 2.52
C LYS A 152 7.34 -10.62 3.81
N THR A 153 7.04 -11.91 3.88
CA THR A 153 7.45 -12.79 4.98
C THR A 153 8.19 -13.98 4.39
N THR A 154 9.28 -14.39 5.04
CA THR A 154 9.92 -15.68 4.77
C THR A 154 9.80 -16.51 6.05
N SER A 155 9.31 -17.72 5.88
CA SER A 155 9.07 -18.67 6.96
C SER A 155 10.27 -19.59 7.17
N ALA A 156 11.08 -19.79 6.13
CA ALA A 156 12.24 -20.67 6.18
C ALA A 156 13.56 -19.95 5.82
N TRP A 157 14.66 -20.42 6.41
CA TRP A 157 15.99 -19.87 6.18
C TRP A 157 16.45 -19.99 4.72
N TYR A 158 15.99 -21.00 3.98
CA TYR A 158 16.28 -21.14 2.54
C TYR A 158 15.46 -20.16 1.69
N GLU A 159 14.33 -19.67 2.20
CA GLU A 159 13.56 -18.59 1.57
C GLU A 159 14.22 -17.21 1.78
N MET A 160 15.28 -17.08 2.60
CA MET A 160 16.08 -15.85 2.63
C MET A 160 16.82 -15.62 1.31
N ILE A 161 17.02 -16.67 0.51
CA ILE A 161 17.54 -16.60 -0.86
C ILE A 161 16.39 -16.41 -1.87
N ALA A 162 15.13 -16.47 -1.43
CA ALA A 162 13.96 -16.37 -2.30
C ALA A 162 13.95 -15.03 -3.03
N ASP A 163 13.71 -15.16 -4.33
CA ASP A 163 13.80 -14.10 -5.32
C ASP A 163 12.92 -12.91 -4.91
N GLY A 164 13.48 -11.70 -5.03
CA GLY A 164 12.68 -10.50 -4.86
C GLY A 164 11.55 -10.50 -5.89
N TRP A 165 10.41 -9.94 -5.52
CA TRP A 165 9.32 -9.77 -6.49
C TRP A 165 9.33 -8.37 -7.06
N LYS A 166 9.16 -8.25 -8.39
CA LYS A 166 9.00 -6.95 -9.05
C LYS A 166 7.61 -6.83 -9.69
N PRO A 167 6.61 -6.32 -8.96
CA PRO A 167 5.35 -5.92 -9.57
C PRO A 167 5.57 -4.73 -10.50
N GLU A 168 4.82 -4.71 -11.60
CA GLU A 168 4.66 -3.53 -12.46
C GLU A 168 3.46 -2.70 -11.99
N MET A 169 2.35 -3.38 -11.68
CA MET A 169 1.10 -2.75 -11.30
C MET A 169 0.26 -3.68 -10.43
N ILE A 170 -0.44 -3.11 -9.45
CA ILE A 170 -1.49 -3.79 -8.72
C ILE A 170 -2.77 -2.97 -8.84
N SER A 171 -3.87 -3.60 -9.27
CA SER A 171 -5.18 -2.98 -9.34
C SER A 171 -6.16 -3.62 -8.38
N ILE A 172 -7.04 -2.80 -7.81
CA ILE A 172 -8.14 -3.20 -6.96
C ILE A 172 -9.42 -2.79 -7.66
N TYR A 173 -10.32 -3.74 -7.86
CA TYR A 173 -11.65 -3.55 -8.38
C TYR A 173 -12.68 -3.96 -7.33
N PHE A 174 -13.63 -3.09 -7.08
CA PHE A 174 -14.76 -3.33 -6.19
C PHE A 174 -16.06 -2.90 -6.89
N GLU A 175 -17.11 -3.70 -6.74
CA GLU A 175 -18.43 -3.40 -7.27
C GLU A 175 -19.49 -3.63 -6.20
N ARG A 176 -20.29 -2.61 -5.91
CA ARG A 176 -21.38 -2.69 -4.92
C ARG A 176 -22.54 -1.83 -5.34
N ASN A 177 -23.76 -2.37 -5.28
CA ASN A 177 -24.99 -1.66 -5.66
C ASN A 177 -24.92 -1.01 -7.06
N GLY A 178 -24.20 -1.63 -8.00
CA GLY A 178 -23.98 -1.10 -9.35
C GLY A 178 -22.89 -0.02 -9.45
N GLU A 179 -22.36 0.47 -8.34
CA GLU A 179 -21.20 1.36 -8.32
C GLU A 179 -19.91 0.55 -8.47
N LYS A 180 -19.02 1.02 -9.34
CA LYS A 180 -17.74 0.36 -9.66
C LYS A 180 -16.60 1.29 -9.29
N PHE A 181 -15.68 0.77 -8.49
CA PHE A 181 -14.47 1.47 -8.07
C PHE A 181 -13.25 0.68 -8.53
N GLU A 182 -12.37 1.34 -9.28
CA GLU A 182 -11.07 0.78 -9.64
C GLU A 182 -9.95 1.70 -9.15
N LYS A 183 -8.94 1.12 -8.51
CA LYS A 183 -7.72 1.83 -8.11
C LYS A 183 -6.51 1.08 -8.64
N LYS A 184 -5.54 1.80 -9.20
CA LYS A 184 -4.29 1.24 -9.75
C LYS A 184 -3.10 1.84 -9.02
N PHE A 185 -2.14 0.99 -8.71
CA PHE A 185 -0.89 1.34 -8.06
C PHE A 185 0.25 0.90 -8.95
N PHE A 186 0.95 1.88 -9.55
CA PHE A 186 2.05 1.63 -10.47
C PHE A 186 3.36 1.67 -9.71
N PHE A 187 4.16 0.62 -9.87
CA PHE A 187 5.48 0.54 -9.25
C PHE A 187 6.54 1.25 -10.11
N PRO A 188 7.65 1.70 -9.50
CA PRO A 188 8.77 2.27 -10.25
C PRO A 188 9.28 1.31 -11.33
N LYS A 189 9.50 1.84 -12.53
CA LYS A 189 9.98 1.09 -13.70
C LYS A 189 11.50 0.93 -13.76
N GLY A 190 12.25 1.63 -12.89
CA GLY A 190 13.71 1.57 -12.91
C GLY A 190 14.22 0.20 -12.51
N GLU A 191 15.26 -0.31 -13.18
CA GLU A 191 15.80 -1.67 -12.96
C GLU A 191 16.18 -1.96 -11.50
N LYS A 192 16.55 -0.93 -10.73
CA LYS A 192 16.97 -1.04 -9.32
C LYS A 192 15.88 -0.66 -8.31
N GLU A 193 14.72 -0.21 -8.78
CA GLU A 193 13.61 0.30 -7.96
C GLU A 193 12.40 -0.64 -8.05
N GLY A 194 11.44 -0.48 -7.14
CA GLY A 194 10.17 -1.24 -7.16
C GLY A 194 10.29 -2.72 -6.75
N TRP A 195 11.47 -3.18 -6.36
CA TRP A 195 11.69 -4.56 -5.92
C TRP A 195 11.25 -4.79 -4.46
N LEU A 196 10.54 -5.88 -4.23
CA LEU A 196 10.16 -6.39 -2.91
C LEU A 196 11.08 -7.54 -2.51
N SER A 197 12.34 -7.22 -2.17
CA SER A 197 13.39 -8.22 -1.95
C SER A 197 13.58 -8.64 -0.49
N LYS A 198 13.57 -7.68 0.44
CA LYS A 198 13.72 -7.89 1.88
C LYS A 198 12.40 -8.27 2.55
N ASN A 199 12.47 -9.00 3.67
CA ASN A 199 11.32 -9.16 4.55
C ASN A 199 10.88 -7.80 5.12
N GLY A 200 9.61 -7.67 5.51
CA GLY A 200 9.08 -6.43 6.07
C GLY A 200 8.00 -5.83 5.20
N PHE A 201 7.78 -4.53 5.37
CA PHE A 201 6.68 -3.80 4.73
C PHE A 201 7.17 -2.88 3.61
N TYR A 202 6.43 -2.91 2.52
CA TYR A 202 6.55 -2.01 1.38
C TYR A 202 5.27 -1.21 1.26
N VAL A 203 5.38 0.06 0.93
CA VAL A 203 4.24 0.95 0.74
C VAL A 203 4.30 1.53 -0.66
N ILE A 204 3.17 1.48 -1.36
CA ILE A 204 2.99 2.13 -2.67
C ILE A 204 1.73 3.00 -2.62
N THR A 205 1.89 4.30 -2.82
CA THR A 205 0.75 5.22 -2.90
C THR A 205 0.10 5.16 -4.28
N ALA A 206 -1.16 5.57 -4.37
CA ALA A 206 -1.85 5.76 -5.66
C ALA A 206 -1.14 6.79 -6.58
N LYS A 207 -0.27 7.64 -6.01
CA LYS A 207 0.56 8.61 -6.75
C LYS A 207 1.88 8.01 -7.24
N GLY A 208 2.14 6.72 -7.01
CA GLY A 208 3.35 6.03 -7.44
C GLY A 208 4.55 6.19 -6.50
N LYS A 209 4.41 6.84 -5.33
CA LYS A 209 5.48 6.86 -4.32
C LYS A 209 5.63 5.47 -3.71
N PHE A 210 6.81 4.90 -3.86
CA PHE A 210 7.16 3.56 -3.38
C PHE A 210 8.26 3.63 -2.34
N LYS A 211 8.12 2.88 -1.24
CA LYS A 211 9.12 2.86 -0.17
C LYS A 211 9.12 1.52 0.57
N TYR A 212 10.31 1.07 0.96
CA TYR A 212 10.51 0.05 1.97
C TYR A 212 10.55 0.68 3.37
N VAL A 213 9.84 0.10 4.34
CA VAL A 213 9.87 0.57 5.73
C VAL A 213 11.05 -0.10 6.43
N GLU A 214 12.14 0.65 6.62
CA GLU A 214 13.35 0.17 7.29
C GLU A 214 13.07 -0.31 8.73
N GLY A 215 13.69 -1.43 9.13
CA GLY A 215 13.53 -2.02 10.46
C GLY A 215 12.19 -2.74 10.69
N SER A 216 11.40 -2.96 9.64
CA SER A 216 10.05 -3.51 9.73
C SER A 216 9.96 -5.02 9.58
N GLU A 217 11.10 -5.72 9.50
CA GLU A 217 11.18 -7.17 9.27
C GLU A 217 10.41 -7.97 10.34
N LYS A 218 10.47 -7.50 11.58
CA LYS A 218 9.81 -8.09 12.75
C LYS A 218 8.61 -7.27 13.24
N ALA A 219 8.27 -6.18 12.56
CA ALA A 219 7.18 -5.33 12.96
C ALA A 219 5.82 -6.00 12.74
N GLU A 220 4.85 -5.62 13.56
CA GLU A 220 3.44 -5.93 13.33
C GLU A 220 2.83 -4.87 12.41
N ALA A 221 1.78 -5.24 11.66
CA ALA A 221 1.18 -4.33 10.68
C ALA A 221 0.66 -3.04 11.32
N ARG A 222 0.11 -3.10 12.53
CA ARG A 222 -0.34 -1.89 13.26
C ARG A 222 0.78 -0.88 13.55
N HIS A 223 2.04 -1.31 13.59
CA HIS A 223 3.17 -0.42 13.89
C HIS A 223 3.62 0.42 12.69
N ILE A 224 3.05 0.20 11.50
CA ILE A 224 3.35 1.02 10.31
C ILE A 224 2.37 2.19 10.15
N VAL A 225 1.31 2.23 10.97
CA VAL A 225 0.41 3.39 11.01
C VAL A 225 1.19 4.61 11.50
N GLY A 226 1.03 5.74 10.82
CA GLY A 226 1.83 6.95 11.04
C GLY A 226 3.20 6.94 10.34
N ALA A 227 3.59 5.87 9.65
CA ALA A 227 4.79 5.89 8.82
C ALA A 227 4.60 6.82 7.61
N SER A 228 5.62 7.64 7.34
CA SER A 228 5.66 8.55 6.19
C SER A 228 6.04 7.82 4.90
N VAL A 229 5.29 8.09 3.82
CA VAL A 229 5.41 7.46 2.50
C VAL A 229 5.98 8.40 1.44
#